data_AF-A0A2D6YR69-F1
#
_entry.id   AF-A0A2D6YR69-F1
#
_cell.length_a   1.000
_cell.length_b   1.000
_cell.length_c   1.000
_cell.angle_alpha   90.00
_cell.angle_beta   90.00
_cell.angle_gamma   90.00
#
_symmetry.space_group_name_H-M   'P 1'
#
loop_
_entity.id
_entity.type
_entity.pdbx_description
1 polymer ?
#
loop_
_entity_poly.entity_id
_entity_poly.type
_entity_poly.pdbx_seq_one_letter_code
_entity_poly.pdbx_strand_id
1 'polypeptide(L)'
;MRPSASRNCSSSCRPGSVPPAGSRASRCWTISGSDEEAALNGANIEPTSTDRMGSRTGSPRRTDPAGTKDWWSVDQELDMQLETTRFGNVEIDENRVITFPSGLLGFSSFTDFVLLQPDEQGVFFWLQSTETPDLAFVVTDPALWVPDYKANIRREQMEDLGMNNIDDAQVLVVVNKRDDLLSANLQGPLVVNVDGKAGMQLVLADKKWSTRHELLRVTEPAQAASA
;
A
#
# COMPACT_ATOMS: atom_id res chain seq x y z
N MET A 1 -38.57 37.30 -28.84
CA MET A 1 -37.77 38.38 -28.21
C MET A 1 -37.65 38.09 -26.72
N ARG A 2 -36.45 37.72 -26.26
CA ARG A 2 -36.08 37.55 -24.84
C ARG A 2 -34.81 38.39 -24.63
N PRO A 3 -34.71 39.25 -23.61
CA PRO A 3 -33.51 40.03 -23.39
C PRO A 3 -32.50 39.29 -22.52
N SER A 4 -31.23 39.53 -22.82
CA SER A 4 -30.04 39.23 -22.02
C SER A 4 -29.73 40.38 -21.06
N ALA A 5 -29.17 40.06 -19.88
CA ALA A 5 -28.19 40.82 -19.09
C ALA A 5 -27.90 40.01 -17.81
N SER A 6 -26.71 39.46 -17.56
CA SER A 6 -25.42 40.10 -17.20
C SER A 6 -25.34 40.60 -15.75
N ARG A 7 -24.57 39.85 -14.96
CA ARG A 7 -23.68 40.22 -13.83
C ARG A 7 -24.32 40.77 -12.54
N ASN A 8 -24.05 40.09 -11.43
CA ASN A 8 -23.08 40.64 -10.48
C ASN A 8 -22.41 39.55 -9.63
N CYS A 9 -21.08 39.62 -9.61
CA CYS A 9 -20.19 38.90 -8.74
C CYS A 9 -19.87 39.85 -7.57
N SER A 10 -20.03 39.42 -6.32
CA SER A 10 -19.54 40.15 -5.15
C SER A 10 -19.16 39.16 -4.06
N SER A 11 -17.90 38.70 -4.17
CA SER A 11 -16.94 38.45 -3.10
C SER A 11 -17.44 38.40 -1.65
N SER A 12 -17.23 37.26 -0.99
CA SER A 12 -16.38 37.22 0.20
C SER A 12 -15.94 35.79 0.49
N CYS A 13 -14.71 35.48 0.07
CA CYS A 13 -13.97 34.33 0.56
C CYS A 13 -13.58 34.59 2.02
N ARG A 14 -13.82 33.63 2.91
CA ARG A 14 -12.99 33.42 4.10
C ARG A 14 -12.14 32.16 3.85
N PRO A 15 -10.82 32.21 4.06
CA PRO A 15 -9.96 31.04 4.01
C PRO A 15 -10.01 30.31 5.36
N GLY A 16 -10.01 28.98 5.35
CA GLY A 16 -9.74 28.18 6.55
C GLY A 16 -10.94 27.45 7.15
N SER A 17 -11.59 26.58 6.38
CA SER A 17 -12.36 25.47 6.94
C SER A 17 -12.44 24.35 5.92
N VAL A 18 -11.61 23.33 6.14
CA VAL A 18 -11.66 22.03 5.46
C VAL A 18 -13.01 21.39 5.79
N PRO A 19 -13.86 21.02 4.81
CA PRO A 19 -15.07 20.27 5.09
C PRO A 19 -14.68 18.84 5.56
N PRO A 20 -15.42 18.24 6.50
CA PRO A 20 -15.11 16.90 6.99
C PRO A 20 -15.25 15.90 5.84
N ALA A 21 -14.19 15.14 5.58
CA ALA A 21 -14.17 14.07 4.61
C ALA A 21 -15.18 12.98 5.03
N GLY A 22 -16.24 12.84 4.23
CA GLY A 22 -17.15 11.72 4.31
C GLY A 22 -16.41 10.42 3.99
N SER A 23 -16.46 9.50 4.95
CA SER A 23 -15.91 8.15 4.94
C SER A 23 -16.09 7.39 3.61
N ARG A 24 -15.02 7.28 2.84
CA ARG A 24 -14.64 6.01 2.19
C ARG A 24 -13.41 5.52 2.95
N ALA A 25 -13.61 4.53 3.82
CA ALA A 25 -12.54 3.94 4.60
C ALA A 25 -11.45 3.42 3.66
N SER A 26 -10.30 4.07 3.67
CA SER A 26 -9.05 3.56 3.11
C SER A 26 -8.76 2.23 3.79
N ARG A 27 -9.08 1.12 3.12
CA ARG A 27 -8.72 -0.22 3.57
C ARG A 27 -7.35 -0.55 3.00
N CYS A 28 -6.34 0.16 3.48
CA CYS A 28 -4.93 -0.12 3.21
C CYS A 28 -4.25 -0.30 4.57
N TRP A 29 -3.44 -1.36 4.69
CA TRP A 29 -3.25 -2.07 5.96
C TRP A 29 -1.79 -2.03 6.41
N THR A 30 -1.62 -1.84 7.72
CA THR A 30 -0.34 -1.65 8.43
C THR A 30 0.59 -2.86 8.30
N ILE A 31 1.89 -2.57 8.15
CA ILE A 31 2.96 -3.54 8.44
C ILE A 31 3.05 -3.65 9.97
N SER A 32 2.54 -4.72 10.55
CA SER A 32 2.83 -5.05 11.95
C SER A 32 4.22 -5.68 12.01
N GLY A 33 5.25 -4.85 12.15
CA GLY A 33 6.60 -5.29 12.47
C GLY A 33 6.79 -5.31 13.98
N SER A 34 6.82 -6.51 14.55
CA SER A 34 7.46 -6.77 15.83
C SER A 34 8.98 -6.61 15.70
N ASP A 35 9.59 -6.10 16.78
CA ASP A 35 11.03 -5.99 17.06
C ASP A 35 11.72 -4.65 16.72
N GLU A 36 11.26 -3.59 17.39
CA GLU A 36 12.16 -2.58 17.96
C GLU A 36 13.05 -3.25 19.04
N GLU A 37 14.30 -3.57 18.71
CA GLU A 37 15.50 -3.56 19.58
C GLU A 37 16.54 -4.59 19.11
N ALA A 38 17.49 -4.17 18.28
CA ALA A 38 18.78 -4.86 18.18
C ALA A 38 19.86 -3.90 17.70
N ALA A 39 20.18 -2.91 18.53
CA ALA A 39 21.34 -2.05 18.29
C ALA A 39 22.03 -1.64 19.60
N LEU A 40 22.43 -2.58 20.47
CA LEU A 40 23.49 -2.33 21.45
C LEU A 40 24.32 -3.59 21.75
N ASN A 41 25.63 -3.43 21.55
CA ASN A 41 26.70 -4.37 21.82
C ASN A 41 26.71 -4.89 23.27
N GLY A 42 27.05 -6.16 23.48
CA GLY A 42 27.47 -6.64 24.80
C GLY A 42 27.68 -8.14 24.96
N ALA A 43 28.95 -8.54 24.92
CA ALA A 43 29.57 -9.59 25.74
C ALA A 43 29.10 -11.07 25.63
N ASN A 44 29.93 -11.81 24.90
CA ASN A 44 30.48 -13.14 25.24
C ASN A 44 30.35 -13.56 26.73
N ILE A 45 29.79 -14.76 27.00
CA ILE A 45 30.18 -15.78 28.00
C ILE A 45 29.30 -17.03 27.80
N GLU A 46 29.93 -18.16 27.48
CA GLU A 46 29.46 -19.55 27.74
C GLU A 46 30.37 -20.15 28.84
N PRO A 47 30.13 -21.36 29.41
CA PRO A 47 28.93 -22.21 29.51
C PRO A 47 28.74 -22.73 30.98
N THR A 48 28.07 -23.89 31.16
CA THR A 48 27.94 -24.80 32.35
C THR A 48 26.76 -24.54 33.28
N SER A 49 25.95 -25.51 33.76
CA SER A 49 25.96 -26.98 33.68
C SER A 49 24.69 -27.57 34.36
N THR A 50 24.35 -28.82 34.00
CA THR A 50 23.79 -29.91 34.85
C THR A 50 22.28 -29.98 35.14
N ASP A 51 21.72 -31.13 34.70
CA ASP A 51 20.64 -31.97 35.23
C ASP A 51 19.35 -31.37 35.81
N ARG A 52 18.20 -31.84 35.30
CA ARG A 52 17.46 -32.99 35.90
C ARG A 52 16.21 -33.37 35.12
N MET A 53 16.07 -34.68 34.93
CA MET A 53 14.86 -35.39 34.53
C MET A 53 13.70 -35.12 35.51
N GLY A 54 12.53 -34.74 35.00
CA GLY A 54 11.30 -34.53 35.78
C GLY A 54 10.05 -34.84 34.96
N SER A 55 9.34 -35.88 35.38
CA SER A 55 8.18 -36.53 34.78
C SER A 55 6.90 -35.69 34.64
N ARG A 56 6.18 -35.93 33.53
CA ARG A 56 4.71 -35.96 33.31
C ARG A 56 3.83 -35.14 34.26
N THR A 57 3.05 -34.23 33.68
CA THR A 57 1.57 -34.26 33.73
C THR A 57 1.02 -33.37 32.64
N GLY A 58 0.23 -33.93 31.71
CA GLY A 58 -0.55 -33.14 30.77
C GLY A 58 -1.61 -32.34 31.52
N SER A 59 -1.59 -31.02 31.37
CA SER A 59 -2.64 -30.14 31.87
C SER A 59 -3.94 -30.41 31.12
N PRO A 60 -5.10 -30.48 31.81
CA PRO A 60 -6.36 -30.83 31.18
C PRO A 60 -6.82 -29.69 30.28
N ARG A 61 -7.17 -30.03 29.03
CA ARG A 61 -7.89 -29.15 28.11
C ARG A 61 -9.21 -28.76 28.78
N ARG A 62 -9.32 -27.49 29.17
CA ARG A 62 -10.53 -26.92 29.77
C ARG A 62 -11.59 -26.86 28.68
N THR A 63 -12.49 -27.84 28.63
CA THR A 63 -13.68 -27.75 27.79
C THR A 63 -14.76 -27.03 28.60
N ASP A 64 -15.05 -25.78 28.23
CA ASP A 64 -16.24 -25.11 28.74
C ASP A 64 -17.51 -25.80 28.18
N PRO A 65 -18.53 -26.06 29.01
CA PRO A 65 -19.72 -26.82 28.61
C PRO A 65 -20.79 -25.99 27.90
N ALA A 66 -20.49 -24.74 27.53
CA ALA A 66 -21.36 -23.88 26.75
C ALA A 66 -20.69 -23.67 25.38
N GLY A 67 -21.30 -24.19 24.31
CA GLY A 67 -20.81 -24.15 22.93
C GLY A 67 -20.73 -22.74 22.31
N THR A 68 -20.08 -21.82 22.99
CA THR A 68 -19.65 -20.52 22.48
C THR A 68 -18.27 -20.75 21.92
N LYS A 69 -18.20 -20.96 20.61
CA LYS A 69 -16.97 -20.93 19.86
C LYS A 69 -16.38 -19.53 20.08
N ASP A 70 -15.28 -19.40 20.81
CA ASP A 70 -14.57 -18.13 20.94
C ASP A 70 -13.92 -17.82 19.58
N TRP A 71 -14.60 -17.02 18.77
CA TRP A 71 -14.20 -16.67 17.39
C TRP A 71 -12.98 -15.73 17.32
N TRP A 72 -12.35 -15.37 18.44
CA TRP A 72 -11.25 -14.40 18.50
C TRP A 72 -9.85 -15.03 18.57
N SER A 73 -9.74 -16.36 18.75
CA SER A 73 -8.45 -17.08 18.61
C SER A 73 -8.19 -17.47 17.14
N VAL A 74 -8.31 -16.50 16.24
CA VAL A 74 -7.71 -16.64 14.91
C VAL A 74 -6.32 -16.01 15.05
N ASP A 75 -5.34 -16.84 15.41
CA ASP A 75 -3.97 -16.56 15.02
C ASP A 75 -4.02 -16.41 13.49
N GLN A 76 -3.93 -15.19 12.97
CA GLN A 76 -3.75 -14.98 11.53
C GLN A 76 -2.36 -15.52 11.22
N GLU A 77 -2.30 -16.73 10.67
CA GLU A 77 -1.06 -17.31 10.19
C GLU A 77 -0.54 -16.40 9.07
N LEU A 78 0.59 -15.74 9.32
CA LEU A 78 1.35 -15.06 8.29
C LEU A 78 2.07 -16.15 7.50
N ASP A 79 1.49 -16.51 6.37
CA ASP A 79 1.85 -17.75 5.66
C ASP A 79 3.15 -17.65 4.83
N MET A 80 3.66 -16.43 4.58
CA MET A 80 4.82 -16.24 3.72
C MET A 80 5.85 -15.25 4.31
N GLN A 81 7.12 -15.67 4.32
CA GLN A 81 8.26 -14.78 4.59
C GLN A 81 8.81 -14.24 3.27
N LEU A 82 8.80 -12.91 3.14
CA LEU A 82 9.31 -12.20 1.98
C LEU A 82 10.62 -11.49 2.31
N GLU A 83 11.70 -11.88 1.65
CA GLU A 83 12.96 -11.12 1.71
C GLU A 83 12.82 -9.85 0.86
N THR A 84 13.17 -8.70 1.43
CA THR A 84 13.14 -7.41 0.73
C THR A 84 14.43 -6.64 1.00
N THR A 85 14.91 -5.91 -0.01
CA THR A 85 16.09 -5.06 0.14
C THR A 85 15.88 -3.84 1.03
N ARG A 86 14.63 -3.42 1.24
CA ARG A 86 14.28 -2.15 1.88
C ARG A 86 13.79 -2.30 3.32
N PHE A 87 13.17 -3.43 3.62
CA PHE A 87 12.56 -3.72 4.93
C PHE A 87 13.12 -5.00 5.56
N GLY A 88 14.09 -5.65 4.93
CA GLY A 88 14.56 -6.97 5.36
C GLY A 88 13.48 -8.03 5.13
N ASN A 89 13.42 -9.00 6.03
CA ASN A 89 12.41 -10.05 5.99
C ASN A 89 11.08 -9.51 6.54
N VAL A 90 10.04 -9.57 5.72
CA VAL A 90 8.69 -9.14 6.07
C VAL A 90 7.77 -10.35 6.01
N GLU A 91 7.00 -10.56 7.07
CA GLU A 91 5.96 -11.59 7.08
C GLU A 91 4.68 -11.03 6.46
N ILE A 92 4.15 -11.74 5.46
CA ILE A 92 2.94 -11.33 4.75
C ILE A 92 1.98 -12.51 4.62
N ASP A 93 0.69 -12.18 4.67
CA ASP A 93 -0.40 -13.10 4.34
C ASP A 93 -0.43 -13.31 2.82
N GLU A 94 -0.38 -14.56 2.36
CA GLU A 94 -0.45 -14.93 0.95
C GLU A 94 -1.73 -14.39 0.29
N ASN A 95 -2.81 -14.22 1.04
CA ASN A 95 -4.04 -13.60 0.57
C ASN A 95 -3.90 -12.10 0.28
N ARG A 96 -2.74 -11.49 0.51
CA ARG A 96 -2.45 -10.09 0.16
C ARG A 96 -1.67 -9.95 -1.15
N VAL A 97 -1.28 -11.06 -1.76
CA VAL A 97 -0.59 -11.05 -3.05
C VAL A 97 -1.55 -10.60 -4.14
N ILE A 98 -1.09 -9.64 -4.94
CA ILE A 98 -1.75 -9.11 -6.13
C ILE A 98 -1.03 -9.68 -7.34
N THR A 99 -1.75 -10.40 -8.18
CA THR A 99 -1.21 -10.99 -9.40
C THR A 99 -1.50 -10.07 -10.59
N PHE A 100 -0.45 -9.68 -11.31
CA PHE A 100 -0.47 -8.99 -12.58
C PHE A 100 -0.15 -10.01 -13.68
N PRO A 101 -1.13 -10.61 -14.37
CA PRO A 101 -0.88 -11.73 -15.29
C PRO A 101 0.05 -11.41 -16.46
N SER A 102 0.13 -10.14 -16.85
CA SER A 102 1.05 -9.63 -17.89
C SER A 102 2.33 -9.01 -17.34
N GLY A 103 2.51 -9.05 -16.01
CA GLY A 103 3.48 -8.29 -15.26
C GLY A 103 3.31 -6.78 -15.42
N LEU A 104 4.39 -6.04 -15.15
CA LEU A 104 4.46 -4.59 -15.36
C LEU A 104 5.29 -4.26 -16.62
N LEU A 105 5.09 -3.09 -17.20
CA LEU A 105 5.85 -2.64 -18.37
C LEU A 105 7.34 -2.58 -18.05
N GLY A 106 8.13 -3.33 -18.81
CA GLY A 106 9.57 -3.49 -18.58
C GLY A 106 9.93 -4.60 -17.57
N PHE A 107 8.95 -5.21 -16.92
CA PHE A 107 9.08 -6.23 -15.88
C PHE A 107 8.04 -7.36 -16.07
N SER A 108 7.81 -7.78 -17.32
CA SER A 108 6.75 -8.76 -17.66
C SER A 108 6.97 -10.15 -17.08
N SER A 109 8.20 -10.47 -16.66
CA SER A 109 8.54 -11.76 -16.04
C SER A 109 8.11 -11.84 -14.57
N PHE A 110 7.79 -10.70 -13.94
CA PHE A 110 7.36 -10.63 -12.56
C PHE A 110 5.89 -10.30 -12.53
N THR A 111 5.11 -11.20 -11.96
CA THR A 111 3.64 -11.15 -11.94
C THR A 111 3.09 -10.93 -10.55
N ASP A 112 3.79 -11.35 -9.49
CA ASP A 112 3.24 -11.30 -8.14
C ASP A 112 3.87 -10.19 -7.30
N PHE A 113 3.01 -9.38 -6.70
CA PHE A 113 3.39 -8.22 -5.92
C PHE A 113 2.54 -8.08 -4.67
N VAL A 114 3.09 -7.44 -3.64
CA VAL A 114 2.38 -7.06 -2.43
C VAL A 114 2.50 -5.56 -2.21
N LEU A 115 1.44 -4.94 -1.67
CA LEU A 115 1.45 -3.54 -1.27
C LEU A 115 1.87 -3.42 0.20
N LEU A 116 3.04 -2.82 0.43
CA LEU A 116 3.60 -2.58 1.76
C LEU A 116 3.49 -1.09 2.10
N GLN A 117 2.95 -0.80 3.29
CA GLN A 117 2.77 0.57 3.78
C GLN A 117 3.73 0.82 4.96
N PRO A 118 4.77 1.65 4.79
CA PRO A 118 5.75 1.90 5.84
C PRO A 118 5.24 2.83 6.96
N ASP A 119 4.20 3.63 6.69
CA ASP A 119 3.60 4.56 7.63
C ASP A 119 2.07 4.53 7.47
N GLU A 120 1.33 4.33 8.55
CA GLU A 120 -0.15 4.29 8.58
C GLU A 120 -0.78 5.56 8.00
N GLN A 121 -0.07 6.68 8.08
CA GLN A 121 -0.53 7.99 7.58
C GLN A 121 0.11 8.36 6.23
N GLY A 122 0.95 7.47 5.70
CA GLY A 122 1.69 7.68 4.46
C GLY A 122 0.79 7.76 3.23
N VAL A 123 1.12 8.69 2.33
CA VAL A 123 0.50 8.80 0.99
C VAL A 123 1.24 7.97 -0.06
N PHE A 124 2.35 7.34 0.31
CA PHE A 124 3.18 6.50 -0.55
C PHE A 124 3.22 5.06 -0.01
N PHE A 125 3.20 4.12 -0.94
CA PHE A 125 3.26 2.69 -0.68
C PHE A 125 4.39 2.07 -1.50
N TRP A 126 4.83 0.88 -1.09
CA TRP A 126 5.74 0.05 -1.86
C TRP A 126 4.97 -1.09 -2.51
N LEU A 127 5.00 -1.16 -3.83
CA LEU A 127 4.59 -2.33 -4.58
C LEU A 127 5.82 -3.23 -4.73
N GLN A 128 5.98 -4.18 -3.81
CA GLN A 128 7.14 -5.07 -3.69
C GLN A 128 6.84 -6.36 -4.44
N SER A 129 7.77 -6.83 -5.29
CA SER A 129 7.65 -8.15 -5.92
C SER A 129 7.85 -9.24 -4.87
N THR A 130 7.04 -10.29 -4.94
CA THR A 130 7.22 -11.50 -4.11
C THR A 130 8.26 -12.46 -4.69
N GLU A 131 8.64 -12.25 -5.96
CA GLU A 131 9.53 -13.13 -6.71
C GLU A 131 11.00 -12.68 -6.67
N THR A 132 11.25 -11.40 -6.39
CA THR A 132 12.62 -10.89 -6.24
C THR A 132 12.72 -9.74 -5.23
N PRO A 133 13.69 -9.79 -4.29
CA PRO A 133 13.82 -8.81 -3.20
C PRO A 133 14.23 -7.40 -3.67
N ASP A 134 14.85 -7.31 -4.85
CA ASP A 134 15.41 -6.05 -5.38
C ASP A 134 14.33 -5.19 -6.06
N LEU A 135 13.24 -5.81 -6.52
CA LEU A 135 12.21 -5.16 -7.32
C LEU A 135 11.07 -4.63 -6.43
N ALA A 136 11.04 -3.31 -6.27
CA ALA A 136 9.93 -2.62 -5.63
C ALA A 136 9.72 -1.25 -6.25
N PHE A 137 8.45 -0.86 -6.37
CA PHE A 137 8.05 0.45 -6.89
C PHE A 137 7.42 1.28 -5.79
N VAL A 138 7.78 2.57 -5.72
CA VAL A 138 6.99 3.52 -4.94
C VAL A 138 5.72 3.84 -5.72
N VAL A 139 4.56 3.73 -5.08
CA VAL A 139 3.26 4.03 -5.69
C VAL A 139 2.45 4.95 -4.78
N THR A 140 1.48 5.66 -5.37
CA THR A 140 0.54 6.53 -4.64
C THR A 140 -0.84 6.44 -5.27
N ASP A 141 -1.87 6.76 -4.49
CA ASP A 141 -3.19 7.08 -5.05
C ASP A 141 -3.09 8.42 -5.81
N PRO A 142 -3.39 8.47 -7.12
CA PRO A 142 -3.34 9.70 -7.90
C PRO A 142 -4.38 10.74 -7.48
N ALA A 143 -5.50 10.34 -6.88
CA ALA A 143 -6.57 11.27 -6.47
C ALA A 143 -6.15 12.22 -5.34
N LEU A 144 -5.12 11.85 -4.56
CA LEU A 144 -4.53 12.70 -3.53
C LEU A 144 -3.77 13.91 -4.10
N TRP A 145 -3.28 13.78 -5.33
CA TRP A 145 -2.44 14.79 -5.99
C TRP A 145 -3.20 15.55 -7.07
N VAL A 146 -4.07 14.83 -7.79
CA VAL A 146 -4.82 15.33 -8.93
C VAL A 146 -6.30 14.96 -8.73
N PRO A 147 -7.10 15.84 -8.08
CA PRO A 147 -8.47 15.53 -7.69
C PRO A 147 -9.41 15.16 -8.84
N ASP A 148 -9.08 15.55 -10.07
CA ASP A 148 -9.84 15.26 -11.28
C ASP A 148 -9.21 14.14 -12.14
N TYR A 149 -8.29 13.36 -11.57
CA TYR A 149 -7.69 12.22 -12.25
C TYR A 149 -8.74 11.13 -12.51
N LYS A 150 -8.76 10.65 -13.75
CA LYS A 150 -9.67 9.58 -14.19
C LYS A 150 -8.91 8.63 -15.11
N ALA A 151 -8.73 7.40 -14.66
CA ALA A 151 -8.31 6.30 -15.50
C ALA A 151 -9.54 5.72 -16.20
N ASN A 152 -9.56 5.76 -17.53
CA ASN A 152 -10.66 5.18 -18.29
C ASN A 152 -10.41 3.67 -18.49
N ILE A 153 -11.12 2.85 -17.71
CA ILE A 153 -11.04 1.39 -17.77
C ILE A 153 -12.09 0.90 -18.78
N ARG A 154 -11.66 0.16 -19.80
CA ARG A 154 -12.57 -0.42 -20.79
C ARG A 154 -13.25 -1.67 -20.21
N ARG A 155 -14.41 -2.03 -20.76
CA ARG A 155 -15.14 -3.24 -20.34
C ARG A 155 -14.29 -4.51 -20.45
N GLU A 156 -13.59 -4.68 -21.56
CA GLU A 156 -12.67 -5.81 -21.78
C GLU A 156 -11.61 -5.90 -20.67
N GLN A 157 -11.06 -4.75 -20.23
CA GLN A 157 -10.07 -4.70 -19.15
C GLN A 157 -10.70 -5.01 -17.78
N MET A 158 -11.98 -4.66 -17.56
CA MET A 158 -12.70 -5.09 -16.36
C MET A 158 -12.91 -6.60 -16.35
N GLU A 159 -13.25 -7.19 -17.50
CA GLU A 159 -13.40 -8.64 -17.67
C GLU A 159 -12.07 -9.36 -17.40
N ASP A 160 -10.97 -8.88 -17.97
CA ASP A 160 -9.61 -9.42 -17.72
C ASP A 160 -9.21 -9.36 -16.23
N LEU A 161 -9.65 -8.32 -15.53
CA LEU A 161 -9.42 -8.13 -14.09
C LEU A 161 -10.42 -8.89 -13.21
N GLY A 162 -11.41 -9.57 -13.81
CA GLY A 162 -12.48 -10.26 -13.07
C GLY A 162 -13.37 -9.31 -12.24
N MET A 163 -13.51 -8.05 -12.67
CA MET A 163 -14.31 -7.03 -11.96
C MET A 163 -15.71 -6.92 -12.55
N ASN A 164 -16.72 -6.93 -11.66
CA ASN A 164 -18.11 -6.70 -12.04
C ASN A 164 -18.53 -5.24 -11.86
N ASN A 165 -17.93 -4.54 -10.88
CA ASN A 165 -18.18 -3.13 -10.62
C ASN A 165 -16.87 -2.33 -10.66
N ILE A 166 -16.95 -1.11 -11.15
CA ILE A 166 -15.81 -0.17 -11.18
C ILE A 166 -15.40 0.30 -9.78
N ASP A 167 -16.32 0.24 -8.81
CA ASP A 167 -16.04 0.61 -7.42
C ASP A 167 -15.08 -0.36 -6.72
N ASP A 168 -14.89 -1.56 -7.26
CA ASP A 168 -13.98 -2.59 -6.73
C ASP A 168 -12.52 -2.35 -7.17
N ALA A 169 -12.31 -1.35 -8.05
CA ALA A 169 -11.00 -0.99 -8.57
C ALA A 169 -10.28 0.00 -7.65
N GLN A 170 -9.09 -0.39 -7.18
CA GLN A 170 -8.11 0.53 -6.64
C GLN A 170 -7.17 1.00 -7.75
N VAL A 171 -6.95 2.31 -7.83
CA VAL A 171 -6.03 2.91 -8.79
C VAL A 171 -4.78 3.40 -8.06
N LEU A 172 -3.62 3.07 -8.60
CA LEU A 172 -2.32 3.51 -8.11
C LEU A 172 -1.48 4.01 -9.28
N VAL A 173 -0.51 4.88 -9.02
CA VAL A 173 0.46 5.35 -10.02
C VAL A 173 1.88 5.21 -9.50
N VAL A 174 2.79 4.80 -10.38
CA VAL A 174 4.21 4.65 -10.04
C VAL A 174 4.86 6.02 -9.90
N VAL A 175 5.59 6.20 -8.80
CA VAL A 175 6.32 7.42 -8.45
C VAL A 175 7.80 7.20 -8.73
N ASN A 176 8.40 8.18 -9.39
CA ASN A 176 9.82 8.25 -9.71
C ASN A 176 10.44 9.46 -9.02
N LYS A 177 11.55 9.24 -8.31
CA LYS A 177 12.39 10.31 -7.78
C LYS A 177 13.50 10.62 -8.78
N ARG A 178 13.70 11.91 -9.08
CA ARG A 178 14.86 12.41 -9.81
C ARG A 178 15.37 13.65 -9.07
N ASP A 179 16.58 13.56 -8.53
CA ASP A 179 17.16 14.62 -7.69
C ASP A 179 16.23 14.95 -6.51
N ASP A 180 15.74 16.19 -6.41
CA ASP A 180 14.79 16.69 -5.43
C ASP A 180 13.31 16.47 -5.85
N LEU A 181 13.04 16.08 -7.09
CA LEU A 181 11.70 16.04 -7.64
C LEU A 181 11.08 14.63 -7.59
N LEU A 182 9.89 14.53 -7.00
CA LEU A 182 9.02 13.37 -7.15
C LEU A 182 8.04 13.60 -8.29
N SER A 183 7.91 12.59 -9.16
CA SER A 183 6.97 12.62 -10.28
C SER A 183 6.20 11.31 -10.39
N ALA A 184 4.92 11.37 -10.76
CA ALA A 184 4.09 10.20 -11.01
C ALA A 184 3.90 9.93 -12.51
N ASN A 185 3.82 8.65 -12.87
CA ASN A 185 3.39 8.22 -14.19
C ASN A 185 1.85 8.14 -14.26
N LEU A 186 1.20 9.26 -14.59
CA LEU A 186 -0.25 9.33 -14.72
C LEU A 186 -0.79 8.70 -16.01
N GLN A 187 0.07 8.47 -17.01
CA GLN A 187 -0.30 7.74 -18.24
C GLN A 187 -0.33 6.23 -18.06
N GLY A 188 0.39 5.70 -17.06
CA GLY A 188 0.52 4.28 -16.81
C GLY A 188 0.00 3.83 -15.45
N PRO A 189 -1.29 4.06 -15.11
CA PRO A 189 -1.83 3.66 -13.82
C PRO A 189 -1.88 2.15 -13.68
N LEU A 190 -1.71 1.71 -12.44
CA LEU A 190 -1.96 0.36 -11.99
C LEU A 190 -3.40 0.29 -11.49
N VAL A 191 -4.18 -0.62 -12.07
CA VAL A 191 -5.55 -0.90 -11.64
C VAL A 191 -5.55 -2.26 -10.97
N VAL A 192 -6.07 -2.31 -9.76
CA VAL A 192 -6.12 -3.52 -8.94
C VAL A 192 -7.57 -3.79 -8.58
N ASN A 193 -8.06 -4.98 -8.90
CA ASN A 193 -9.28 -5.53 -8.33
C ASN A 193 -9.00 -5.93 -6.88
N VAL A 194 -9.58 -5.21 -5.91
CA VAL A 194 -9.28 -5.43 -4.49
C VAL A 194 -9.76 -6.80 -4.02
N ASP A 195 -10.90 -7.26 -4.50
CA ASP A 195 -11.50 -8.53 -4.09
C ASP A 195 -10.84 -9.71 -4.80
N GLY A 196 -10.66 -9.59 -6.12
CA GLY A 196 -10.06 -10.63 -6.96
C GLY A 196 -8.54 -10.67 -6.95
N LYS A 197 -7.88 -9.66 -6.37
CA LYS A 197 -6.41 -9.51 -6.29
C LYS A 197 -5.71 -9.58 -7.64
N ALA A 198 -6.43 -9.25 -8.71
CA ALA A 198 -5.89 -9.17 -10.05
C ALA A 198 -5.48 -7.72 -10.35
N GLY A 199 -4.30 -7.53 -10.91
CA GLY A 199 -3.73 -6.25 -11.27
C GLY A 199 -3.47 -6.13 -12.78
N MET A 200 -3.54 -4.90 -13.29
CA MET A 200 -3.15 -4.58 -14.66
C MET A 200 -2.53 -3.18 -14.71
N GLN A 201 -1.42 -3.04 -15.44
CA GLN A 201 -0.92 -1.72 -15.81
C GLN A 201 -1.57 -1.26 -17.11
N LEU A 202 -2.32 -0.16 -17.05
CA LEU A 202 -2.91 0.45 -18.23
C LEU A 202 -1.90 1.32 -18.97
N VAL A 203 -2.15 1.57 -20.25
CA VAL A 203 -1.50 2.62 -21.03
C VAL A 203 -2.56 3.56 -21.56
N LEU A 204 -2.70 4.72 -20.90
CA LEU A 204 -3.68 5.73 -21.28
C LEU A 204 -3.16 6.52 -22.50
N ALA A 205 -3.97 6.58 -23.55
CA ALA A 205 -3.68 7.36 -24.75
C ALA A 205 -4.01 8.87 -24.62
N ASP A 206 -4.64 9.27 -23.51
CA ASP A 206 -5.02 10.66 -23.28
C ASP A 206 -3.79 11.54 -23.07
N LYS A 207 -3.64 12.55 -23.94
CA LYS A 207 -2.54 13.52 -23.89
C LYS A 207 -2.60 14.46 -22.69
N LYS A 208 -3.73 14.48 -21.96
CA LYS A 208 -3.85 15.22 -20.68
C LYS A 208 -2.84 14.71 -19.64
N TRP A 209 -2.57 13.41 -19.65
CA TRP A 209 -1.70 12.79 -18.67
C TRP A 209 -0.25 12.73 -19.18
N SER A 210 0.70 12.73 -18.25
CA SER A 210 2.14 12.65 -18.51
C SER A 210 2.75 11.45 -17.78
N THR A 211 3.83 10.90 -18.32
CA THR A 211 4.66 9.88 -17.62
C THR A 211 5.50 10.46 -16.49
N ARG A 212 5.64 11.80 -16.43
CA ARG A 212 6.39 12.54 -15.42
C ARG A 212 5.58 13.75 -14.95
N HIS A 213 4.46 13.49 -14.29
CA HIS A 213 3.67 14.54 -13.64
C HIS A 213 4.32 14.89 -12.31
N GLU A 214 4.70 16.15 -12.10
CA GLU A 214 5.34 16.59 -10.85
C GLU A 214 4.36 16.47 -9.67
N LEU A 215 4.78 15.82 -8.58
CA LEU A 215 3.99 15.71 -7.35
C LEU A 215 4.43 16.76 -6.34
N LEU A 216 5.73 16.72 -6.00
CA LEU A 216 6.34 17.62 -5.02
C LEU A 216 7.86 17.65 -5.19
N ARG A 217 8.48 18.70 -4.65
CA ARG A 217 9.93 18.80 -4.50
C ARG A 217 10.30 18.56 -3.04
N VAL A 218 11.11 17.54 -2.81
CA VAL A 218 11.68 17.22 -1.50
C VAL A 218 12.83 18.20 -1.28
N THR A 219 12.57 19.24 -0.50
CA THR A 219 13.65 20.06 0.06
C THR A 219 14.29 19.25 1.19
N GLU A 220 15.62 19.28 1.31
CA GLU A 220 16.28 18.64 2.45
C GLU A 220 15.64 19.12 3.76
N PRO A 221 15.46 18.24 4.77
CA PRO A 221 15.00 18.70 6.06
C PRO A 221 15.95 19.79 6.53
N ALA A 222 15.40 20.94 6.95
CA ALA A 222 16.18 21.97 7.62
C ALA A 222 16.98 21.27 8.72
N GLN A 223 18.32 21.31 8.63
CA GLN A 223 19.21 20.78 9.64
C GLN A 223 18.65 21.19 11.00
N ALA A 224 18.36 20.20 11.85
CA ALA A 224 17.96 20.43 13.22
C ALA A 224 18.94 21.45 13.79
N ALA A 225 18.44 22.65 14.11
CA ALA A 225 19.23 23.70 14.70
C ALA A 225 19.75 23.17 16.03
N SER A 226 20.99 22.69 16.01
CA SER A 226 21.78 22.44 17.20
C SER A 226 22.02 23.80 17.85
N ALA A 227 21.19 24.13 18.83
CA ALA A 227 21.37 25.25 19.74
C ALA A 227 22.43 24.92 20.80
#